data_AF-A0A7Y1ZEJ5-F1
#
_entry.id   AF-A0A7Y1ZEJ5-F1
#
_cell.length_a   1.000
_cell.length_b   1.000
_cell.length_c   1.000
_cell.angle_alpha   90.00
_cell.angle_beta   90.00
_cell.angle_gamma   90.00
#
_symmetry.space_group_name_H-M   'P 1'
#
loop_
_entity.id
_entity.type
_entity.pdbx_description
1 polymer ?
#
loop_
_entity_poly.entity_id
_entity_poly.type
_entity_poly.pdbx_seq_one_letter_code
_entity_poly.pdbx_strand_id
1 'polypeptide(L)'
;MIFAEFRYDAHYSDMHDEILEVIRANFPRVEHGHQGDSWIWVFDEEHKVAIDSFSSMQHEVKAGADAAGLAGSVIAVLASHFELQVLSEPELEPHEDG
;
A
#
# COMPACT_ATOMS: atom_id res chain seq x y z
N MET A 1 -2.48 9.00 5.73
CA MET A 1 -2.35 8.03 6.86
C MET A 1 -1.81 6.68 6.40
N ILE A 2 -0.90 6.09 7.16
CA ILE A 2 -0.24 4.78 6.95
C ILE A 2 -0.91 3.73 7.85
N PHE A 3 -1.32 2.59 7.28
CA PHE A 3 -2.00 1.51 8.00
C PHE A 3 -1.13 0.26 8.18
N ALA A 4 -0.19 0.04 7.27
CA ALA A 4 0.74 -1.09 7.36
C ALA A 4 2.02 -0.80 6.59
N GLU A 5 3.11 -1.45 6.99
CA GLU A 5 4.41 -1.42 6.31
C GLU A 5 4.79 -2.84 5.88
N PHE A 6 5.41 -2.98 4.72
CA PHE A 6 5.98 -4.26 4.31
C PHE A 6 7.31 -4.53 5.02
N ARG A 7 7.58 -5.82 5.32
CA ARG A 7 8.87 -6.27 5.84
C ARG A 7 9.53 -7.20 4.83
N TYR A 8 10.61 -6.71 4.21
CA TYR A 8 11.46 -7.48 3.30
C TYR A 8 12.86 -6.85 3.19
N ASP A 9 13.84 -7.66 2.80
CA ASP A 9 15.23 -7.22 2.55
C ASP A 9 15.53 -6.94 1.07
N ALA A 10 14.58 -7.23 0.17
CA ALA A 10 14.71 -7.01 -1.28
C ALA A 10 14.64 -5.51 -1.66
N HIS A 11 15.08 -5.17 -2.87
CA HIS A 11 14.90 -3.82 -3.39
C HIS A 11 13.42 -3.60 -3.75
N TYR A 12 12.88 -2.40 -3.48
CA TYR A 12 11.46 -2.12 -3.69
C TYR A 12 11.01 -2.35 -5.14
N SER A 13 11.90 -2.18 -6.12
CA SER A 13 11.58 -2.42 -7.53
C SER A 13 11.23 -3.87 -7.82
N ASP A 14 11.92 -4.81 -7.15
CA ASP A 14 11.71 -6.24 -7.37
C ASP A 14 10.37 -6.67 -6.74
N MET A 15 10.01 -6.06 -5.61
CA MET A 15 8.75 -6.32 -4.92
C MET A 15 7.52 -5.77 -5.64
N HIS A 16 7.68 -4.76 -6.51
CA HIS A 16 6.54 -4.11 -7.17
C HIS A 16 5.68 -5.10 -7.97
N ASP A 17 6.32 -5.90 -8.82
CA ASP A 17 5.60 -6.83 -9.70
C ASP A 17 4.88 -7.92 -8.89
N GLU A 18 5.50 -8.42 -7.82
CA GLU A 18 4.89 -9.40 -6.92
C GLU A 18 3.66 -8.85 -6.20
N ILE A 19 3.77 -7.63 -5.64
CA ILE A 19 2.65 -6.95 -4.97
C ILE A 19 1.54 -6.67 -5.98
N LEU A 20 1.89 -6.18 -7.17
CA LEU A 20 0.94 -5.86 -8.22
C LEU A 20 0.15 -7.09 -8.70
N GLU A 21 0.81 -8.24 -8.85
CA GLU A 21 0.16 -9.48 -9.26
C GLU A 21 -0.94 -9.88 -8.26
N VAL A 22 -0.62 -9.88 -6.96
CA VAL A 22 -1.56 -10.20 -5.89
C VAL A 22 -2.73 -9.21 -5.86
N ILE A 23 -2.45 -7.92 -6.01
CA ILE A 23 -3.47 -6.87 -5.99
C ILE A 23 -4.41 -6.96 -7.21
N ARG A 24 -3.86 -7.14 -8.42
CA ARG A 24 -4.68 -7.25 -9.64
C ARG A 24 -5.56 -8.49 -9.66
N ALA A 25 -5.17 -9.57 -8.98
CA ALA A 25 -5.99 -10.76 -8.85
C ALA A 25 -7.23 -10.55 -7.97
N ASN A 26 -7.20 -9.58 -7.05
CA ASN A 26 -8.22 -9.38 -6.03
C ASN A 26 -9.03 -8.09 -6.20
N PHE A 27 -8.50 -7.09 -6.92
CA PHE A 27 -9.12 -5.78 -7.06
C PHE A 27 -9.32 -5.40 -8.54
N PRO A 28 -10.52 -4.91 -8.92
CA PRO A 28 -10.87 -4.69 -10.32
C PRO A 28 -10.27 -3.41 -10.93
N ARG A 29 -9.90 -2.43 -10.09
CA ARG A 29 -9.39 -1.12 -10.53
C ARG A 29 -8.07 -0.83 -9.85
N VAL A 30 -6.99 -1.02 -10.61
CA VAL A 30 -5.62 -0.89 -10.13
C VAL A 30 -4.81 -0.08 -11.13
N GLU A 31 -4.18 0.98 -10.65
CA GLU A 31 -3.19 1.77 -11.40
C GLU A 31 -1.82 1.58 -10.75
N HIS A 32 -0.73 1.66 -11.51
CA HIS A 32 0.61 1.47 -10.96
C HIS A 32 1.69 2.08 -11.86
N GLY A 33 2.90 2.23 -11.31
CA GLY A 33 4.08 2.56 -12.10
C GLY A 33 5.33 2.77 -11.25
N HIS A 34 6.39 3.19 -11.95
CA HIS A 34 7.66 3.58 -11.36
C HIS A 34 8.01 5.01 -11.80
N GLN A 35 8.19 5.92 -10.84
CA GLN A 35 8.71 7.27 -11.09
C GLN A 35 9.66 7.67 -9.97
N GLY A 36 10.90 7.18 -10.03
CA GLY A 36 11.87 7.32 -8.92
C GLY A 36 11.60 6.34 -7.78
N ASP A 37 10.33 6.06 -7.51
CA ASP A 37 9.82 5.11 -6.51
C ASP A 37 8.74 4.21 -7.11
N SER A 38 8.36 3.17 -6.35
CA SER A 38 7.25 2.27 -6.69
C SER A 38 5.93 2.79 -6.13
N TRP A 39 4.88 2.77 -6.96
CA TRP A 39 3.52 3.06 -6.51
C TRP A 39 2.48 2.16 -7.18
N ILE A 40 1.49 1.75 -6.40
CA ILE A 40 0.31 0.99 -6.82
C ILE A 40 -0.89 1.64 -6.14
N TRP A 41 -1.93 1.99 -6.90
CA TRP A 41 -3.17 2.56 -6.40
C TRP A 41 -4.32 1.59 -6.63
N VAL A 42 -5.03 1.29 -5.56
CA VAL A 42 -6.23 0.46 -5.56
C VAL A 42 -7.43 1.38 -5.36
N PHE A 43 -8.45 1.21 -6.21
CA PHE A 43 -9.65 2.03 -6.17
C PHE A 43 -10.88 1.18 -5.90
N ASP A 44 -11.74 1.70 -5.04
CA ASP A 44 -13.17 1.39 -5.01
C ASP A 44 -13.93 2.67 -5.36
N GLU A 45 -15.21 2.58 -5.76
CA GLU A 45 -16.01 3.65 -6.37
C GLU A 45 -15.67 5.09 -5.93
N GLU A 46 -15.55 5.32 -4.63
CA GLU A 46 -15.24 6.63 -4.02
C GLU A 46 -13.87 6.70 -3.30
N HIS A 47 -13.16 5.58 -3.14
CA HIS A 47 -12.01 5.48 -2.24
C HIS A 47 -10.72 5.07 -2.98
N LYS A 48 -9.58 5.54 -2.47
CA LYS A 48 -8.26 5.18 -2.95
C LYS A 48 -7.38 4.68 -1.81
N VAL A 49 -6.71 3.55 -2.03
CA VAL A 49 -5.61 3.06 -1.20
C VAL A 49 -4.34 3.12 -2.05
N ALA A 50 -3.27 3.69 -1.50
CA ALA A 50 -1.96 3.70 -2.10
C ALA A 50 -1.06 2.64 -1.44
N ILE A 51 -0.27 1.95 -2.25
CA ILE A 51 0.82 1.08 -1.83
C ILE A 51 2.07 1.64 -2.50
N ASP A 52 2.90 2.35 -1.74
CA ASP A 52 4.06 3.05 -2.31
C ASP A 52 5.26 3.08 -1.38
N SER A 53 6.43 3.37 -1.95
CA SER A 53 7.71 3.48 -1.23
C SER A 53 8.20 4.94 -1.14
N PHE A 54 7.31 5.94 -1.24
CA PHE A 54 7.78 7.34 -1.36
C PHE A 54 8.41 7.89 -0.06
N SER A 55 7.91 7.47 1.10
CA SER A 55 8.40 7.92 2.42
C SER A 55 9.39 6.96 3.08
N SER A 56 9.61 5.78 2.50
CA SER A 56 10.38 4.69 3.10
C SER A 56 11.12 3.87 2.05
N MET A 57 12.19 3.17 2.42
CA MET A 57 12.81 2.20 1.52
C MET A 57 11.98 0.92 1.33
N GLN A 58 10.88 0.78 2.08
CA GLN A 58 9.90 -0.31 1.99
C GLN A 58 8.53 0.23 1.55
N HIS A 59 7.71 -0.63 0.95
CA HIS A 59 6.33 -0.27 0.62
C HIS A 59 5.49 -0.07 1.88
N GLU A 60 4.57 0.89 1.82
CA GLU A 60 3.62 1.23 2.87
C GLU A 60 2.20 1.22 2.29
N VAL A 61 1.22 0.77 3.06
CA VAL A 61 -0.20 0.84 2.70
C VAL A 61 -0.79 2.09 3.32
N LYS A 62 -1.29 3.00 2.50
CA LYS A 62 -1.76 4.33 2.88
C LYS A 62 -3.16 4.61 2.37
N ALA A 63 -3.94 5.33 3.15
CA ALA A 63 -5.27 5.77 2.74
C ALA A 63 -5.72 6.99 3.54
N GLY A 64 -6.77 7.65 3.07
CA GLY A 64 -7.55 8.58 3.90
C GLY A 64 -8.37 7.82 4.95
N ALA A 65 -8.78 8.51 6.01
CA ALA A 65 -9.60 7.90 7.07
C ALA A 65 -10.95 7.35 6.54
N ASP A 66 -11.51 7.99 5.52
CA ASP A 66 -12.70 7.58 4.78
C ASP A 66 -12.51 6.26 4.03
N ALA A 67 -11.28 5.94 3.63
CA ALA A 67 -10.91 4.73 2.90
C ALA A 67 -10.38 3.58 3.80
N ALA A 68 -10.54 3.68 5.14
CA ALA A 68 -10.03 2.67 6.08
C ALA A 68 -10.59 1.25 5.83
N GLY A 69 -11.83 1.13 5.36
CA GLY A 69 -12.42 -0.17 5.01
C GLY A 69 -11.76 -0.83 3.79
N LEU A 70 -11.45 -0.04 2.76
CA LEU A 70 -10.70 -0.51 1.59
C LEU A 70 -9.26 -0.86 1.97
N ALA A 71 -8.62 -0.03 2.81
CA ALA A 71 -7.27 -0.29 3.31
C ALA A 71 -7.20 -1.62 4.07
N GLY A 72 -8.17 -1.89 4.95
CA GLY A 72 -8.26 -3.17 5.66
C GLY A 72 -8.41 -4.37 4.72
N SER A 73 -9.18 -4.23 3.64
CA SER A 73 -9.34 -5.29 2.63
C SER A 73 -8.04 -5.54 1.85
N VAL A 74 -7.35 -4.47 1.46
CA VAL A 74 -6.04 -4.54 0.81
C VAL A 74 -5.01 -5.21 1.72
N ILE A 75 -4.95 -4.82 3.00
CA ILE A 75 -4.04 -5.42 3.99
C ILE A 75 -4.35 -6.91 4.19
N ALA A 76 -5.62 -7.29 4.29
CA ALA A 76 -5.99 -8.70 4.47
C ALA A 76 -5.53 -9.57 3.30
N VAL A 77 -5.66 -9.08 2.06
CA VAL A 77 -5.16 -9.77 0.87
C VAL A 77 -3.63 -9.87 0.92
N LEU A 78 -2.94 -8.75 1.14
CA LEU A 78 -1.48 -8.71 1.13
C LEU A 78 -0.85 -9.55 2.26
N ALA A 79 -1.42 -9.55 3.47
CA ALA A 79 -0.93 -10.31 4.62
C ALA A 79 -0.98 -11.84 4.41
N SER A 80 -1.75 -12.32 3.42
CA SER A 80 -1.76 -13.74 3.07
C SER A 80 -0.59 -14.17 2.17
N HIS A 81 0.13 -13.21 1.58
CA HIS A 81 1.25 -13.42 0.66
C HIS A 81 2.57 -12.83 1.14
N PHE A 82 2.52 -11.77 1.96
CA PHE A 82 3.69 -10.99 2.37
C PHE A 82 3.73 -10.80 3.89
N GLU A 83 4.94 -10.56 4.40
CA GLU A 83 5.11 -10.12 5.78
C GLU A 83 4.79 -8.62 5.88
N LEU A 84 3.76 -8.30 6.65
CA LEU A 84 3.33 -6.93 6.92
C LEU A 84 3.39 -6.65 8.42
N GLN A 85 3.89 -5.46 8.77
CA GLN A 85 3.63 -4.86 10.07
C GLN A 85 2.37 -4.00 9.97
N VAL A 86 1.26 -4.51 10.50
CA VAL A 86 0.01 -3.75 10.61
C VAL A 86 0.08 -2.84 11.84
N LEU A 87 -0.20 -1.55 11.65
CA LEU A 87 -0.14 -0.57 12.72
C LEU A 87 -1.45 -0.59 13.52
N SER A 88 -1.34 -0.60 14.86
CA SER A 88 -2.51 -0.62 15.76
C SER A 88 -3.38 0.62 15.63
N GLU A 89 -2.76 1.76 15.32
CA GLU A 89 -3.38 3.01 14.95
C GLU A 89 -2.64 3.54 13.71
N PRO A 90 -3.36 4.06 12.70
CA PRO A 90 -2.69 4.52 11.49
C PRO A 90 -1.88 5.78 11.76
N GLU A 91 -0.65 5.84 11.25
CA GLU A 91 0.27 6.97 11.44
C GLU A 91 0.01 8.06 10.39
N LEU A 92 0.22 9.34 10.75
CA LEU A 92 0.15 10.43 9.78
C LEU A 92 1.38 10.41 8.88
N GLU A 93 1.21 10.76 7.60
CA GLU A 93 2.38 10.89 6.73
C GLU A 93 3.23 12.11 7.16
N PRO A 94 4.57 12.08 6.98
CA PRO A 94 5.47 13.17 7.40
C PRO A 94 5.13 14.55 6.81
N HIS A 95 4.33 14.59 5.75
CA HIS A 95 3.89 15.79 5.05
C HIS A 95 2.46 16.24 5.39
N GLU A 96 1.75 15.51 6.26
CA GLU A 96 0.40 15.86 6.75
C GLU A 96 0.42 16.78 8.00
N ASP A 97 1.61 17.16 8.49
CA ASP A 97 1.79 18.25 9.46
C ASP A 97 1.87 19.61 8.74
N GLY A 98 0.71 20.22 8.48
CA GLY A 98 0.58 21.56 7.86
C GLY A 98 -0.83 22.13 7.81
#